data_AF-A0A938LGD9-F1
#
_entry.id   AF-A0A938LGD9-F1
#
_cell.length_a   1.000
_cell.length_b   1.000
_cell.length_c   1.000
_cell.angle_alpha   90.00
_cell.angle_beta   90.00
_cell.angle_gamma   90.00
#
_symmetry.space_group_name_H-M   'P 1'
#
loop_
_entity.id
_entity.type
_entity.pdbx_description
1 polymer ?
#
loop_
_entity_poly.entity_id
_entity_poly.type
_entity_poly.pdbx_seq_one_letter_code
_entity_poly.pdbx_strand_id
1 'polypeptide(L)'
;MAAVLLAIAADQRNAFAQPDRPGRASDSALIPMAWSTDQASFLAVVDPDRRAIAVYEVHRTSGSVTLKSVRNLTWDLQLEEFNTVNPTPRDIRAMVERR
;
A
#
# COMPACT_ATOMS: atom_id res chain seq x y z
N MET A 1 -15.84 10.28 9.03
CA MET A 1 -14.52 10.80 9.41
C MET A 1 -13.66 9.60 9.78
N ALA A 2 -12.96 9.03 8.80
CA ALA A 2 -12.26 7.76 8.95
C ALA A 2 -10.84 8.02 9.45
N ALA A 3 -10.53 7.49 10.64
CA ALA A 3 -9.17 7.43 11.16
C ALA A 3 -8.41 6.34 10.40
N VAL A 4 -7.25 6.69 9.84
CA VAL A 4 -6.29 5.74 9.28
C VAL A 4 -5.57 5.10 10.46
N LEU A 5 -5.91 3.84 10.75
CA LEU A 5 -5.22 3.02 11.74
C LEU A 5 -4.00 2.37 11.07
N LEU A 6 -2.82 2.84 11.45
CA LEU A 6 -1.54 2.19 11.18
C LEU A 6 -1.46 0.92 12.04
N ALA A 7 -1.95 -0.20 11.53
CA ALA A 7 -1.79 -1.50 12.19
C ALA A 7 -0.44 -2.11 11.80
N ILE A 8 0.58 -1.84 12.60
CA ILE A 8 1.81 -2.64 12.64
C ILE A 8 1.42 -3.96 13.31
N ALA A 9 1.03 -4.96 12.53
CA ALA A 9 0.76 -6.29 13.06
C ALA A 9 2.10 -6.96 13.41
N ALA A 10 2.54 -6.76 14.65
CA ALA A 10 3.58 -7.58 15.25
C ALA A 10 2.99 -8.96 15.58
N ASP A 11 3.24 -9.95 14.72
CA ASP A 11 2.96 -11.35 15.05
C ASP A 11 3.92 -11.81 16.16
N GLN A 12 3.37 -11.97 17.37
CA GLN A 12 4.07 -12.11 18.65
C GLN A 12 4.39 -13.57 19.02
N ARG A 13 4.64 -14.47 18.05
CA ARG A 13 4.90 -15.89 18.40
C ARG A 13 6.15 -16.54 17.86
N ASN A 14 6.94 -15.88 17.02
CA ASN A 14 8.35 -16.22 16.79
C ASN A 14 9.02 -15.05 16.05
N ALA A 15 9.20 -13.93 16.74
CA ALA A 15 9.94 -12.80 16.21
C ALA A 15 11.43 -13.13 16.20
N PHE A 16 11.96 -13.60 15.07
CA PHE A 16 13.35 -13.34 14.75
C PHE A 16 13.46 -11.83 14.57
N ALA A 17 13.92 -11.13 15.61
CA ALA A 17 14.16 -9.70 15.58
C ALA A 17 14.98 -9.36 14.32
N GLN A 18 14.42 -8.55 13.42
CA GLN A 18 15.20 -7.96 12.36
C GLN A 18 16.25 -7.08 13.07
N PRO A 19 17.55 -7.40 12.96
CA PRO A 19 18.56 -6.57 13.59
C PRO A 19 18.44 -5.18 12.97
N ASP A 20 18.36 -4.17 13.83
CA ASP A 20 18.41 -2.76 13.45
C ASP A 20 19.83 -2.48 12.94
N ARG A 21 20.06 -2.86 11.69
CA ARG A 21 21.25 -2.44 10.96
C ARG A 21 20.92 -1.06 10.42
N PRO A 22 21.75 -0.03 10.64
CA PRO A 22 21.73 1.15 9.80
C PRO A 22 22.08 0.69 8.38
N GLY A 23 21.06 0.26 7.65
CA GLY A 23 21.16 -0.20 6.29
C GLY A 23 21.55 1.03 5.48
N ARG A 24 22.73 0.97 4.86
CA ARG A 24 23.09 1.85 3.75
C ARG A 24 21.86 1.96 2.86
N ALA A 25 21.29 3.16 2.76
CA ALA A 25 20.16 3.41 1.88
C ALA A 25 20.57 2.92 0.48
N SER A 26 19.90 1.87 0.02
CA SER A 26 19.82 1.62 -1.41
C SER A 26 19.22 2.88 -2.00
N ASP A 27 19.85 3.47 -3.03
CA ASP A 27 19.32 4.67 -3.71
C ASP A 27 17.88 4.45 -4.20
N SER A 28 17.48 3.19 -4.39
CA SER A 28 16.10 2.79 -4.63
C SER A 28 15.52 2.11 -3.38
N ALA A 29 14.58 2.79 -2.72
CA ALA A 29 13.88 2.27 -1.55
C ALA A 29 12.50 1.74 -1.96
N LEU A 30 12.35 0.42 -2.00
CA LEU A 30 11.04 -0.21 -2.12
C LEU A 30 10.23 0.00 -0.85
N ILE A 31 8.95 0.32 -1.01
CA ILE A 31 8.02 0.55 0.10
C ILE A 31 7.07 -0.66 0.20
N PRO A 32 7.22 -1.52 1.22
CA PRO A 32 6.32 -2.64 1.45
C PRO A 32 5.08 -2.19 2.24
N MET A 33 3.91 -2.70 1.84
CA MET A 33 2.67 -2.59 2.60
C MET A 33 2.03 -3.97 2.69
N ALA A 34 1.75 -4.45 3.89
CA ALA A 34 1.10 -5.74 4.11
C ALA A 34 -0.24 -5.56 4.81
N TRP A 35 -1.21 -6.38 4.42
CA TRP A 35 -2.50 -6.47 5.10
C TRP A 35 -3.04 -7.88 4.96
N SER A 36 -4.02 -8.23 5.79
CA SER A 36 -4.66 -9.53 5.71
C SER A 36 -6.17 -9.41 5.85
N THR A 37 -6.88 -10.30 5.19
CA THR A 37 -8.30 -10.58 5.38
C THR A 37 -8.46 -11.93 6.05
N ASP A 38 -9.69 -12.33 6.35
CA ASP A 38 -9.96 -13.67 6.89
C ASP A 38 -9.51 -14.78 5.93
N GLN A 39 -9.48 -14.50 4.62
CA GLN A 39 -9.23 -15.49 3.57
C GLN A 39 -7.78 -15.51 3.10
N ALA A 40 -7.08 -14.37 3.11
CA ALA A 40 -5.73 -14.27 2.55
C ALA A 40 -4.88 -13.19 3.23
N SER A 41 -3.56 -13.29 3.08
CA SER A 41 -2.65 -12.18 3.36
C SER A 41 -2.16 -11.59 2.05
N PHE A 42 -1.88 -10.29 2.04
CA PHE A 42 -1.46 -9.56 0.85
C PHE A 42 -0.21 -8.74 1.17
N LEU A 43 0.64 -8.60 0.15
CA LEU A 43 1.83 -7.75 0.16
C LEU A 43 1.81 -6.89 -1.09
N ALA A 44 1.69 -5.58 -0.94
CA ALA A 44 2.01 -4.63 -1.97
C ALA A 44 3.46 -4.16 -1.83
N VAL A 45 4.17 -4.10 -2.94
CA VAL A 45 5.51 -3.49 -3.05
C VAL A 45 5.38 -2.32 -3.99
N VAL A 46 5.69 -1.13 -3.51
CA VAL A 46 5.74 0.11 -4.30
C VAL A 46 7.19 0.44 -4.61
N ASP A 47 7.47 0.62 -5.89
CA ASP A 47 8.73 1.14 -6.40
C ASP A 47 8.49 2.59 -6.86
N PRO A 48 8.95 3.60 -6.09
CA PRO A 48 8.74 5.00 -6.44
C PRO A 48 9.54 5.42 -7.68
N ASP A 49 10.71 4.83 -7.92
CA ASP A 49 11.57 5.16 -9.07
C ASP A 49 10.94 4.69 -10.38
N ARG A 50 10.36 3.48 -10.36
CA ARG A 50 9.62 2.92 -11.49
C ARG A 50 8.16 3.40 -11.56
N ARG A 51 7.69 4.11 -10.53
CA ARG A 51 6.28 4.46 -10.30
C ARG A 51 5.39 3.24 -10.50
N ALA A 52 5.75 2.11 -9.89
CA ALA A 52 5.06 0.84 -10.09
C ALA A 52 4.64 0.23 -8.76
N ILE A 53 3.52 -0.46 -8.76
CA ILE A 53 3.06 -1.29 -7.64
C ILE A 53 2.91 -2.73 -8.10
N ALA A 54 3.40 -3.67 -7.31
CA ALA A 54 3.13 -5.09 -7.45
C ALA A 54 2.38 -5.58 -6.21
N VAL A 55 1.27 -6.30 -6.41
CA VAL A 55 0.49 -6.89 -5.32
C VAL A 55 0.60 -8.40 -5.39
N TYR A 56 1.00 -8.99 -4.27
CA TYR A 56 1.09 -10.42 -4.06
C TYR A 56 0.04 -10.86 -3.04
N GLU A 57 -0.50 -12.06 -3.25
CA GLU A 57 -1.29 -12.78 -2.26
C GLU A 57 -0.42 -13.89 -1.67
N VAL A 58 -0.41 -14.00 -0.34
CA VAL A 58 0.26 -15.04 0.41
C VAL A 58 -0.82 -15.95 1.00
N HIS A 59 -0.88 -17.18 0.50
CA HIS A 59 -1.85 -18.16 0.96
C HIS A 59 -1.53 -18.56 2.41
N ARG A 60 -2.52 -18.43 3.31
CA ARG A 60 -2.31 -18.57 4.77
C ARG A 60 -1.78 -19.94 5.20
N THR A 61 -2.22 -21.02 4.55
CA THR A 61 -1.88 -22.38 4.99
C THR A 61 -0.58 -22.89 4.37
N SER A 62 -0.34 -22.59 3.10
CA SER A 62 0.84 -23.10 2.36
C SER A 62 2.01 -22.13 2.35
N GLY A 63 1.77 -20.84 2.63
CA GLY A 63 2.76 -19.78 2.46
C GLY A 63 3.08 -19.46 0.99
N SER A 64 2.36 -20.05 0.03
CA SER A 64 2.63 -19.81 -1.39
C SER A 64 2.33 -18.36 -1.76
N VAL A 65 3.26 -17.74 -2.48
CA VAL A 65 3.16 -16.35 -2.92
C VAL A 65 2.74 -16.31 -4.38
N THR A 66 1.63 -15.64 -4.65
CA THR A 66 1.06 -15.50 -5.99
C THR A 66 0.99 -14.02 -6.38
N LEU A 67 1.57 -13.65 -7.53
CA LEU A 67 1.43 -12.31 -8.07
C LEU A 67 -0.01 -12.07 -8.54
N LYS A 68 -0.67 -11.05 -8.01
CA LYS A 68 -2.06 -10.69 -8.34
C LYS A 68 -2.14 -9.56 -9.36
N SER A 69 -1.28 -8.55 -9.23
CA SER A 69 -1.25 -7.44 -10.16
C SER A 69 0.12 -6.76 -10.19
N VAL A 70 0.44 -6.19 -11.34
CA VAL A 70 1.52 -5.20 -11.52
C VAL A 70 0.92 -4.01 -12.27
N ARG A 71 1.06 -2.81 -11.73
CA ARG A 71 0.53 -1.59 -12.35
C ARG A 71 1.57 -0.49 -12.35
N ASN A 72 1.81 0.09 -13.51
CA ASN A 72 2.55 1.34 -13.62
C ASN A 72 1.59 2.51 -13.35
N LEU A 73 1.96 3.37 -12.41
CA LEU A 73 1.17 4.47 -11.89
C LEU A 73 1.44 5.80 -12.62
N THR A 74 2.32 5.83 -13.63
CA THR A 74 2.75 7.08 -14.30
C THR A 74 1.57 7.91 -14.78
N TRP A 75 0.61 7.29 -15.47
CA TRP A 75 -0.57 7.99 -16.00
C TRP A 75 -1.66 8.18 -14.95
N ASP A 76 -1.77 7.26 -13.98
CA ASP A 76 -2.72 7.38 -12.88
C ASP A 76 -2.43 8.65 -12.05
N LEU A 77 -1.14 8.94 -11.83
CA LEU A 77 -0.68 10.11 -11.07
C LEU A 77 -0.73 11.42 -11.87
N GLN A 78 -1.06 11.39 -13.16
CA GLN A 78 -1.26 12.60 -13.97
C GLN A 78 -2.71 13.07 -13.99
N LEU A 79 -3.67 12.24 -13.56
CA LEU A 79 -5.06 12.65 -13.46
C LEU A 79 -5.20 13.72 -12.37
N GLU A 80 -5.72 14.88 -12.74
CA GLU A 80 -5.99 15.98 -11.80
C GLU A 80 -7.08 15.57 -10.81
N GLU A 81 -8.14 14.91 -11.31
CA GLU A 81 -9.23 14.39 -10.50
C GLU A 81 -9.72 13.05 -11.04
N PHE A 82 -9.84 12.06 -10.15
CA PHE A 82 -10.46 10.78 -10.45
C PHE A 82 -11.31 10.34 -9.25
N ASN A 83 -12.63 10.55 -9.35
CA ASN A 83 -13.62 9.87 -8.53
C ASN A 83 -14.66 9.31 -9.49
N THR A 84 -14.99 8.03 -9.35
CA THR A 84 -15.99 7.35 -10.19
C THR A 84 -17.43 7.73 -9.83
N VAL A 85 -17.64 8.57 -8.81
CA VAL A 85 -18.97 8.96 -8.32
C VAL A 85 -18.95 10.39 -7.77
N ASN A 86 -20.06 11.12 -7.92
CA ASN A 86 -20.26 12.42 -7.29
C ASN A 86 -20.34 12.30 -5.75
N PRO A 87 -19.92 13.33 -4.98
CA PRO A 87 -19.32 14.59 -5.44
C PRO A 87 -17.87 14.42 -5.92
N THR A 88 -17.45 15.23 -6.91
CA THR A 88 -16.05 15.23 -7.39
C THR A 88 -15.09 15.73 -6.29
N PRO A 89 -13.77 15.44 -6.37
CA PRO A 89 -12.79 16.02 -5.45
C PRO A 89 -12.88 17.55 -5.40
N ARG A 90 -13.11 18.21 -6.54
CA ARG A 90 -13.37 19.65 -6.60
C ARG A 90 -14.58 20.08 -5.78
N ASP A 91 -15.70 19.38 -5.93
CA ASP A 91 -16.94 19.69 -5.21
C ASP A 91 -16.73 19.52 -3.70
N ILE A 92 -16.01 18.48 -3.29
CA ILE A 92 -15.66 18.24 -1.88
C ILE A 92 -14.84 19.41 -1.32
N ARG A 93 -13.81 19.89 -2.05
CA ARG A 93 -13.02 21.06 -1.63
C ARG A 93 -13.89 22.30 -1.47
N ALA A 94 -14.73 22.59 -2.46
CA ALA A 94 -15.64 23.73 -2.43
C ALA A 94 -16.65 23.67 -1.27
N MET A 95 -17.07 22.46 -0.85
CA MET A 95 -17.94 22.27 0.31
C MET A 95 -17.22 22.50 1.64
N VAL A 96 -15.97 22.05 1.76
CA VAL A 96 -15.16 22.21 2.98
C VAL A 96 -14.74 23.66 3.19
N GLU A 97 -14.31 24.35 2.13
CA GLU A 97 -13.83 25.74 2.18
C GLU A 97 -14.95 26.77 2.41
N ARG A 98 -16.22 26.40 2.17
CA ARG A 98 -17.39 27.26 2.43
C ARG A 98 -17.79 27.34 3.91
N ARG A 99 -17.06 26.68 4.80
CA ARG A 99 -17.37 26.56 6.23
C ARG A 99 -16.45 27.44 7.07
#